data_AF-A0A3D0K2W5-F1
#
_entry.id   AF-A0A3D0K2W5-F1
#
_cell.length_a   1.000
_cell.length_b   1.000
_cell.length_c   1.000
_cell.angle_alpha   90.00
_cell.angle_beta   90.00
_cell.angle_gamma   90.00
#
_symmetry.space_group_name_H-M   'P 1'
#
loop_
_entity.id
_entity.type
_entity.pdbx_description
1 polymer ?
#
loop_
_entity_poly.entity_id
_entity_poly.type
_entity_poly.pdbx_seq_one_letter_code
_entity_poly.pdbx_strand_id
1 'polypeptide(L)'
;NVIQSRQMEADRLYREMTKQESPSLSPIELARMEAPLTPTLAATRAVIMNERGGEEADDALSSLIETYQGAMIILASQKDTSTEQAWALIELAWLVLWLDGDVDEVQSWLNQAQKLAPMDEKALQRFDGWISYRRGFDEDAAATLEPLAKDDPAAKLGLALIRSDQGRRQDAARLLLDLVRTDAGSLIGVWSRDRLAAMLGTPIPMTDEAVRMTELIDAIPTAFDRYPSDPRLAFSIDVEPRIETVSPYDPVILDIKLMNHAPMPLAISPEGPIKELMLLEPIVQTPHEIPMSLTPIVVDLGGRLRLEPYEHITIPFDLRTTWVGSLLNRSPVKGSTVLTTGIVNFRVSNQTMNGRTVFAPGLLGSEVTGRAIHVEGVRVDDAWVARTITDARSGIIDADLLANLAVLTHVVRQNQSMPKVDSQIIDQAKPIVIDTFDRLDELQKAWFISVSAQGEMMNPINAIVLQGDEDLPKMIHLLRMLELGRPDELLTNPFLLSSLRSDNLRIKQLAEWVEQRAQFMVESEIDRRSSEQEESSSGG
;
A
#
# COMPACT_ATOMS: atom_id res chain seq x y z
N ASN A 1 -15.77 4.36 20.95
CA ASN A 1 -16.13 4.73 19.57
C ASN A 1 -15.28 4.04 18.49
N VAL A 2 -14.91 2.76 18.66
CA VAL A 2 -14.18 1.98 17.63
C VAL A 2 -15.13 1.48 16.52
N ILE A 3 -16.41 1.26 16.86
CA ILE A 3 -17.43 0.84 15.90
C ILE A 3 -17.78 1.98 14.93
N GLN A 4 -17.95 3.20 15.45
CA GLN A 4 -18.18 4.40 14.63
C GLN A 4 -16.99 4.72 13.70
N SER A 5 -15.75 4.53 14.16
CA SER A 5 -14.57 4.76 13.31
C SER A 5 -14.46 3.73 12.19
N ARG A 6 -14.76 2.45 12.47
CA ARG A 6 -14.79 1.39 11.45
C ARG A 6 -15.94 1.57 10.47
N GLN A 7 -17.09 2.08 10.92
CA GLN A 7 -18.21 2.41 10.04
C GLN A 7 -17.86 3.54 9.07
N MET A 8 -17.25 4.63 9.56
CA MET A 8 -16.82 5.73 8.71
C MET A 8 -15.80 5.31 7.64
N GLU A 9 -14.93 4.34 7.96
CA GLU A 9 -13.95 3.79 7.02
C GLU A 9 -14.62 2.87 5.99
N ALA A 10 -15.57 2.03 6.40
CA ALA A 10 -16.37 1.19 5.52
C ALA A 10 -17.23 2.04 4.56
N ASP A 11 -17.93 3.06 5.08
CA ASP A 11 -18.75 4.00 4.31
C ASP A 11 -17.93 4.69 3.22
N ARG A 12 -16.70 5.10 3.55
CA ARG A 12 -15.80 5.70 2.57
C ARG A 12 -15.46 4.72 1.44
N LEU A 13 -15.06 3.49 1.79
CA LEU A 13 -14.69 2.47 0.81
C LEU A 13 -15.87 2.06 -0.08
N TYR A 14 -17.07 1.92 0.50
CA TYR A 14 -18.28 1.58 -0.25
C TYR A 14 -18.64 2.70 -1.23
N ARG A 15 -18.61 3.96 -0.81
CA ARG A 15 -18.84 5.11 -1.70
C ARG A 15 -17.81 5.18 -2.83
N GLU A 16 -16.55 4.85 -2.55
CA GLU A 16 -15.50 4.78 -3.56
C GLU A 16 -15.78 3.68 -4.59
N MET A 17 -16.20 2.48 -4.16
CA MET A 17 -16.57 1.36 -5.04
C MET A 17 -17.85 1.63 -5.85
N THR A 18 -18.92 2.12 -5.22
CA THR A 18 -20.19 2.39 -5.90
C THR A 18 -20.06 3.52 -6.94
N LYS A 19 -19.17 4.50 -6.71
CA LYS A 19 -18.85 5.52 -7.70
C LYS A 19 -18.14 4.95 -8.93
N GLN A 20 -17.36 3.89 -8.77
CA GLN A 20 -16.70 3.20 -9.88
C GLN A 20 -17.71 2.36 -10.69
N GLU A 21 -18.65 1.68 -10.02
CA GLU A 21 -19.66 0.86 -10.68
C GLU A 21 -20.82 1.67 -11.29
N SER A 22 -21.15 2.84 -10.74
CA SER A 22 -22.24 3.70 -11.21
C SER A 22 -21.83 5.18 -11.22
N PRO A 23 -21.13 5.63 -12.27
CA PRO A 23 -20.58 6.99 -12.36
C PRO A 23 -21.63 8.11 -12.44
N SER A 24 -22.90 7.76 -12.66
CA SER A 24 -24.03 8.70 -12.80
C SER A 24 -24.62 9.19 -11.48
N LEU A 25 -24.23 8.59 -10.35
CA LEU A 25 -24.71 8.98 -9.02
C LEU A 25 -24.17 10.35 -8.62
N SER A 26 -25.03 11.24 -8.14
CA SER A 26 -24.62 12.56 -7.68
C SER A 26 -23.81 12.49 -6.38
N PRO A 27 -22.93 13.47 -6.10
CA PRO A 27 -22.17 13.52 -4.84
C PRO A 27 -23.04 13.48 -3.57
N ILE A 28 -24.29 13.96 -3.64
CA ILE A 28 -25.25 13.94 -2.53
C ILE A 28 -25.85 12.55 -2.35
N GLU A 29 -26.15 11.84 -3.44
CA GLU A 29 -26.62 10.45 -3.38
C GLU A 29 -25.52 9.52 -2.88
N LEU A 30 -24.28 9.71 -3.34
CA LEU A 30 -23.09 9.00 -2.82
C LEU A 30 -22.85 9.30 -1.34
N ALA A 31 -22.99 10.55 -0.89
CA ALA A 31 -22.80 10.91 0.51
C ALA A 31 -23.85 10.30 1.45
N ARG A 32 -25.03 9.93 0.92
CA ARG A 32 -26.11 9.26 1.64
C ARG A 32 -26.00 7.74 1.66
N MET A 33 -25.09 7.16 0.87
CA MET A 33 -24.83 5.73 0.89
C MET A 33 -23.97 5.39 2.11
N GLU A 34 -24.50 4.60 3.01
CA GLU A 34 -23.73 3.95 4.07
C GLU A 34 -23.32 2.56 3.58
N ALA A 35 -22.09 2.15 3.89
CA ALA A 35 -21.69 0.79 3.66
C ALA A 35 -22.56 -0.11 4.53
N PRO A 36 -23.15 -1.19 3.99
CA PRO A 36 -23.78 -2.17 4.84
C PRO A 36 -22.72 -2.64 5.86
N LEU A 37 -23.09 -2.57 7.14
CA LEU A 37 -22.28 -3.14 8.21
C LEU A 37 -21.97 -4.60 7.85
N THR A 38 -20.87 -5.18 8.33
CA THR A 38 -20.79 -6.64 8.25
C THR A 38 -21.95 -7.23 9.08
N PRO A 39 -22.59 -8.33 8.65
CA PRO A 39 -23.73 -8.94 9.35
C PRO A 39 -23.53 -9.05 10.87
N THR A 40 -22.33 -9.44 11.30
CA THR A 40 -21.94 -9.53 12.72
C THR A 40 -21.95 -8.18 13.45
N LEU A 41 -21.44 -7.12 12.83
CA LEU A 41 -21.42 -5.78 13.44
C LEU A 41 -22.83 -5.18 13.47
N ALA A 42 -23.64 -5.41 12.43
CA ALA A 42 -25.04 -5.03 12.39
C ALA A 42 -25.83 -5.69 13.53
N ALA A 43 -25.66 -7.01 13.70
CA ALA A 43 -26.31 -7.76 14.77
C ALA A 43 -25.90 -7.26 16.16
N THR A 44 -24.61 -7.00 16.36
CA THR A 44 -24.09 -6.46 17.63
C THR A 44 -24.66 -5.08 17.92
N ARG A 45 -24.71 -4.19 16.91
CA ARG A 45 -25.29 -2.84 17.05
C ARG A 45 -26.77 -2.93 17.40
N ALA A 46 -27.55 -3.75 16.70
CA ALA A 46 -28.98 -3.90 16.91
C ALA A 46 -29.29 -4.41 18.34
N VAL A 47 -28.55 -5.42 18.82
CA VAL A 47 -28.68 -5.92 20.20
C VAL A 47 -28.38 -4.85 21.25
N ILE A 48 -27.33 -4.05 21.06
CA ILE A 48 -26.95 -2.99 22.01
C ILE A 48 -27.99 -1.87 22.03
N MET A 49 -28.51 -1.48 20.86
CA MET A 49 -29.49 -0.37 20.77
C MET A 49 -30.88 -0.79 21.24
N ASN A 50 -31.26 -2.05 21.08
CA ASN A 50 -32.53 -2.57 21.56
C ASN A 50 -32.70 -2.42 23.09
N GLU A 51 -31.62 -2.54 23.87
CA GLU A 51 -31.64 -2.29 25.32
C GLU A 51 -31.93 -0.82 25.68
N ARG A 52 -31.60 0.12 24.78
CA ARG A 52 -31.84 1.56 24.99
C ARG A 52 -33.24 1.98 24.60
N GLY A 53 -33.86 1.24 23.69
CA GLY A 53 -35.20 1.50 23.15
C GLY A 53 -35.31 2.79 22.33
N GLY A 54 -36.50 3.05 21.80
CA GLY A 54 -36.80 4.24 21.01
C GLY A 54 -36.30 4.18 19.57
N GLU A 55 -36.27 5.34 18.90
CA GLU A 55 -35.96 5.49 17.46
C GLU A 55 -34.60 4.89 17.07
N GLU A 56 -33.59 4.98 17.95
CA GLU A 56 -32.26 4.39 17.70
C GLU A 56 -32.27 2.84 17.63
N ALA A 57 -33.21 2.18 18.31
CA ALA A 57 -33.37 0.73 18.25
C ALA A 57 -34.01 0.28 16.93
N ASP A 58 -35.07 0.99 16.51
CA ASP A 58 -35.77 0.74 15.25
C ASP A 58 -34.84 0.97 14.05
N ASP A 59 -34.03 2.02 14.08
CA ASP A 59 -33.01 2.32 13.07
C ASP A 59 -31.94 1.22 12.99
N ALA A 60 -31.48 0.72 14.13
CA ALA A 60 -30.46 -0.32 14.19
C ALA A 60 -30.99 -1.69 13.70
N LEU A 61 -32.26 -1.99 13.98
CA LEU A 61 -32.96 -3.18 13.47
C LEU A 61 -33.18 -3.08 11.96
N SER A 62 -33.60 -1.92 11.46
CA SER A 62 -33.76 -1.66 10.02
C SER A 62 -32.42 -1.82 9.28
N SER A 63 -31.36 -1.23 9.84
CA SER A 63 -29.99 -1.36 9.31
C SER A 63 -29.51 -2.82 9.27
N LEU A 64 -29.88 -3.62 10.27
CA LEU A 64 -29.58 -5.06 10.31
C LEU A 64 -30.29 -5.81 9.17
N ILE A 65 -31.58 -5.55 8.98
CA ILE A 65 -32.38 -6.17 7.91
C ILE A 65 -31.79 -5.82 6.54
N GLU A 66 -31.53 -4.54 6.28
CA GLU A 66 -30.93 -4.07 5.03
C GLU A 66 -29.56 -4.71 4.76
N THR A 67 -28.73 -4.84 5.80
CA THR A 67 -27.42 -5.49 5.72
C THR A 67 -27.52 -6.94 5.26
N TYR A 68 -28.39 -7.73 5.90
CA TYR A 68 -28.56 -9.14 5.53
C TYR A 68 -29.22 -9.27 4.14
N GLN A 69 -30.16 -8.39 3.79
CA GLN A 69 -30.76 -8.37 2.44
C GLN A 69 -29.73 -8.03 1.36
N GLY A 70 -28.85 -7.06 1.59
CA GLY A 70 -27.74 -6.73 0.69
C GLY A 70 -26.78 -7.91 0.52
N ALA A 71 -26.41 -8.56 1.62
CA ALA A 71 -25.55 -9.76 1.59
C ALA A 71 -26.20 -10.92 0.81
N MET A 72 -27.52 -11.10 0.92
CA MET A 72 -28.25 -12.11 0.16
C MET A 72 -28.27 -11.84 -1.35
N ILE A 73 -28.41 -10.58 -1.77
CA ILE A 73 -28.34 -10.20 -3.20
C ILE A 73 -26.97 -10.60 -3.77
N ILE A 74 -25.90 -10.33 -3.03
CA ILE A 74 -24.54 -10.70 -3.42
C ILE A 74 -24.41 -12.22 -3.50
N LEU A 75 -24.85 -12.96 -2.48
CA LEU A 75 -24.80 -14.42 -2.48
C LEU A 75 -25.60 -15.02 -3.65
N ALA A 76 -26.78 -14.48 -3.96
CA ALA A 76 -27.63 -14.92 -5.07
C ALA A 76 -27.01 -14.68 -6.46
N SER A 77 -26.07 -13.74 -6.57
CA SER A 77 -25.32 -13.52 -7.81
C SER A 77 -24.23 -14.56 -8.08
N GLN A 78 -23.89 -15.38 -7.08
CA GLN A 78 -22.85 -16.41 -7.13
C GLN A 78 -23.45 -17.81 -7.35
N LYS A 79 -22.70 -18.72 -7.99
CA LYS A 79 -23.13 -20.11 -8.19
C LYS A 79 -23.00 -20.93 -6.91
N ASP A 80 -23.93 -21.85 -6.69
CA ASP A 80 -23.93 -22.87 -5.61
C ASP A 80 -23.96 -22.31 -4.17
N THR A 81 -24.59 -21.16 -3.94
CA THR A 81 -24.68 -20.50 -2.61
C THR A 81 -26.02 -20.69 -1.88
N SER A 82 -26.86 -21.65 -2.30
CA SER A 82 -28.21 -21.83 -1.74
C SER A 82 -28.19 -22.14 -0.24
N THR A 83 -27.16 -22.84 0.25
CA THR A 83 -27.01 -23.18 1.67
C THR A 83 -26.66 -21.94 2.50
N GLU A 84 -25.74 -21.12 2.01
CA GLU A 84 -25.30 -19.87 2.63
C GLU A 84 -26.43 -18.84 2.68
N GLN A 85 -27.23 -18.76 1.60
CA GLN A 85 -28.43 -17.93 1.56
C GLN A 85 -29.47 -18.38 2.59
N ALA A 86 -29.72 -19.69 2.69
CA ALA A 86 -30.64 -20.24 3.69
C ALA A 86 -30.14 -19.95 5.11
N TRP A 87 -28.84 -20.08 5.37
CA TRP A 87 -28.23 -19.78 6.67
C TRP A 87 -28.39 -18.30 7.05
N ALA A 88 -28.12 -17.38 6.12
CA ALA A 88 -28.29 -15.94 6.35
C ALA A 88 -29.75 -15.56 6.67
N LEU A 89 -30.72 -16.14 5.96
CA LEU A 89 -32.15 -15.95 6.25
C LEU A 89 -32.55 -16.48 7.62
N ILE A 90 -32.04 -17.65 8.01
CA ILE A 90 -32.31 -18.27 9.31
C ILE A 90 -31.72 -17.43 10.45
N GLU A 91 -30.50 -16.91 10.29
CA GLU A 91 -29.86 -16.04 11.27
C GLU A 91 -30.62 -14.70 11.41
N LEU A 92 -30.98 -14.06 10.29
CA LEU A 92 -31.78 -12.84 10.28
C LEU A 92 -33.13 -13.06 10.96
N ALA A 93 -33.85 -14.13 10.60
CA ALA A 93 -35.13 -14.49 11.20
C ALA A 93 -35.05 -14.63 12.72
N TRP A 94 -33.98 -15.27 13.22
CA TRP A 94 -33.77 -15.40 14.66
C TRP A 94 -33.45 -14.07 15.33
N LEU A 95 -32.57 -13.25 14.75
CA LEU A 95 -32.23 -11.94 15.29
C LEU A 95 -33.45 -11.02 15.37
N VAL A 96 -34.28 -10.98 14.34
CA VAL A 96 -35.51 -10.17 14.31
C VAL A 96 -36.52 -10.66 15.35
N LEU A 97 -36.70 -11.98 15.50
CA LEU A 97 -37.51 -12.53 16.59
C LEU A 97 -36.91 -12.27 17.97
N TRP A 98 -35.59 -12.19 18.13
CA TRP A 98 -35.00 -11.85 19.42
C TRP A 98 -35.16 -10.36 19.75
N LEU A 99 -35.12 -9.49 18.74
CA LEU A 99 -35.18 -8.04 18.89
C LEU A 99 -36.60 -7.45 18.77
N ASP A 100 -37.64 -8.28 18.87
CA ASP A 100 -39.05 -7.86 18.85
C ASP A 100 -39.52 -7.21 17.53
N GLY A 101 -38.96 -7.66 16.40
CA GLY A 101 -39.37 -7.19 15.07
C GLY A 101 -40.57 -7.95 14.48
N ASP A 102 -40.86 -7.67 13.21
CA ASP A 102 -42.06 -8.16 12.52
C ASP A 102 -42.07 -9.69 12.32
N VAL A 103 -43.06 -10.35 12.91
CA VAL A 103 -43.25 -11.81 12.85
C VAL A 103 -43.65 -12.28 11.45
N ASP A 104 -44.41 -11.48 10.69
CA ASP A 104 -44.90 -11.87 9.36
C ASP A 104 -43.75 -11.87 8.34
N GLU A 105 -42.83 -10.91 8.44
CA GLU A 105 -41.60 -10.90 7.63
C GLU A 105 -40.72 -12.12 7.94
N VAL A 106 -40.58 -12.46 9.22
CA VAL A 106 -39.84 -13.64 9.65
C VAL A 106 -40.42 -14.92 9.04
N GLN A 107 -41.74 -15.09 9.03
CA GLN A 107 -42.37 -16.26 8.39
C GLN A 107 -42.09 -16.32 6.89
N SER A 108 -42.05 -15.17 6.21
CA SER A 108 -41.66 -15.10 4.79
C SER A 108 -40.23 -15.59 4.58
N TRP A 109 -39.28 -15.13 5.40
CA TRP A 109 -37.87 -15.53 5.31
C TRP A 109 -37.65 -17.00 5.64
N LEU A 110 -38.32 -17.55 6.64
CA LEU A 110 -38.23 -18.99 6.97
C LEU A 110 -38.77 -19.86 5.83
N ASN A 111 -39.88 -19.46 5.20
CA ASN A 111 -40.42 -20.15 4.02
C ASN A 111 -39.46 -20.08 2.81
N GLN A 112 -38.73 -18.98 2.66
CA GLN A 112 -37.69 -18.85 1.63
C GLN A 112 -36.48 -19.72 1.94
N ALA A 113 -36.00 -19.72 3.18
CA ALA A 113 -34.88 -20.54 3.62
C ALA A 113 -35.16 -22.04 3.40
N GLN A 114 -36.36 -22.52 3.75
CA GLN A 114 -36.74 -23.92 3.57
C GLN A 114 -36.82 -24.36 2.11
N LYS A 115 -37.09 -23.44 1.17
CA LYS A 115 -37.04 -23.71 -0.28
C LYS A 115 -35.60 -23.82 -0.79
N LEU A 116 -34.68 -23.10 -0.17
CA LEU A 116 -33.27 -23.07 -0.55
C LEU A 116 -32.49 -24.27 0.03
N ALA A 117 -32.75 -24.62 1.30
CA ALA A 117 -32.15 -25.77 1.96
C ALA A 117 -33.10 -26.36 3.02
N PRO A 118 -33.10 -27.70 3.22
CA PRO A 118 -33.92 -28.32 4.25
C PRO A 118 -33.49 -27.87 5.65
N MET A 119 -34.46 -27.49 6.47
CA MET A 119 -34.24 -27.13 7.88
C MET A 119 -34.47 -28.35 8.79
N ASP A 120 -33.69 -28.42 9.88
CA ASP A 120 -33.87 -29.44 10.92
C ASP A 120 -35.17 -29.22 11.70
N GLU A 121 -35.78 -30.32 12.15
CA GLU A 121 -37.07 -30.29 12.87
C GLU A 121 -36.96 -29.53 14.20
N LYS A 122 -35.82 -29.66 14.91
CA LYS A 122 -35.58 -28.89 16.14
C LYS A 122 -35.45 -27.39 15.87
N ALA A 123 -34.86 -27.01 14.74
CA ALA A 123 -34.75 -25.61 14.35
C ALA A 123 -36.13 -25.01 14.05
N LEU A 124 -37.01 -25.75 13.37
CA LEU A 124 -38.40 -25.34 13.13
C LEU A 124 -39.17 -25.19 14.45
N GLN A 125 -39.10 -26.17 15.34
CA GLN A 125 -39.74 -26.10 16.67
C GLN A 125 -39.24 -24.90 17.49
N ARG A 126 -37.95 -24.56 17.40
CA ARG A 126 -37.42 -23.35 18.04
C ARG A 126 -38.08 -22.08 17.50
N PHE A 127 -38.21 -21.95 16.17
CA PHE A 127 -38.87 -20.80 15.57
C PHE A 127 -40.36 -20.72 15.94
N ASP A 128 -41.06 -21.85 15.96
CA ASP A 128 -42.46 -21.91 16.39
C ASP A 128 -42.64 -21.41 17.83
N GLY A 129 -41.71 -21.78 18.72
CA GLY A 129 -41.69 -21.30 20.10
C GLY A 129 -41.47 -19.79 20.21
N TRP A 130 -40.50 -19.25 19.47
CA TRP A 130 -40.22 -17.80 19.44
C TRP A 130 -41.37 -16.99 18.81
N ILE A 131 -41.97 -17.49 17.74
CA ILE A 131 -43.13 -16.86 17.09
C ILE A 131 -44.34 -16.85 18.04
N SER A 132 -44.57 -17.95 18.75
CA SER A 132 -45.64 -18.04 19.76
C SER A 132 -45.44 -17.02 20.88
N TYR A 133 -44.20 -16.87 21.35
CA TYR A 133 -43.85 -15.87 22.35
C TYR A 133 -44.13 -14.44 21.85
N ARG A 134 -43.69 -14.10 20.63
CA ARG A 134 -43.94 -12.77 20.05
C ARG A 134 -45.40 -12.46 19.79
N ARG A 135 -46.25 -13.48 19.64
CA ARG A 135 -47.70 -13.33 19.53
C ARG A 135 -48.42 -13.23 20.89
N GLY A 136 -47.67 -13.29 22.00
CA GLY A 136 -48.20 -13.22 23.37
C GLY A 136 -48.75 -14.54 23.91
N PHE A 137 -48.45 -15.68 23.26
CA PHE A 137 -48.85 -17.01 23.72
C PHE A 137 -47.76 -17.65 24.59
N ASP A 138 -47.49 -17.03 25.74
CA ASP A 138 -46.36 -17.36 26.62
C ASP A 138 -46.35 -18.81 27.13
N GLU A 139 -47.52 -19.39 27.43
CA GLU A 139 -47.61 -20.77 27.93
C GLU A 139 -47.26 -21.79 26.84
N ASP A 140 -47.80 -21.61 25.64
CA ASP A 140 -47.54 -22.46 24.48
C ASP A 140 -46.08 -22.33 24.02
N ALA A 141 -45.55 -21.11 24.03
CA ALA A 141 -44.16 -20.82 23.73
C ALA A 141 -43.21 -21.50 24.73
N ALA A 142 -43.51 -21.41 26.04
CA ALA A 142 -42.70 -22.07 27.06
C ALA A 142 -42.72 -23.60 26.89
N ALA A 143 -43.89 -24.19 26.65
CA ALA A 143 -44.03 -25.63 26.44
C ALA A 143 -43.22 -26.13 25.22
N THR A 144 -43.09 -25.29 24.19
CA THR A 144 -42.34 -25.59 22.96
C THR A 144 -40.83 -25.42 23.14
N LEU A 145 -40.38 -24.36 23.83
CA LEU A 145 -38.96 -24.06 24.00
C LEU A 145 -38.28 -24.84 25.13
N GLU A 146 -39.02 -25.27 26.15
CA GLU A 146 -38.46 -25.94 27.34
C GLU A 146 -37.70 -27.25 27.05
N PRO A 147 -38.18 -28.14 26.16
CA PRO A 147 -37.41 -29.33 25.75
C PRO A 147 -36.11 -29.00 24.99
N LEU A 148 -36.09 -27.88 24.27
CA LEU A 148 -34.96 -27.46 23.42
C LEU A 148 -33.91 -26.67 24.22
N ALA A 149 -34.33 -25.98 25.27
CA ALA A 149 -33.48 -25.11 26.09
C ALA A 149 -32.26 -25.82 26.71
N LYS A 150 -32.24 -27.16 26.77
CA LYS A 150 -31.08 -27.91 27.28
C LYS A 150 -29.85 -27.79 26.37
N ASP A 151 -30.07 -27.88 25.06
CA ASP A 151 -29.02 -28.02 24.06
C ASP A 151 -28.95 -26.82 23.09
N ASP A 152 -29.95 -25.94 23.11
CA ASP A 152 -30.03 -24.77 22.23
C ASP A 152 -30.02 -23.45 23.04
N PRO A 153 -28.93 -22.64 22.94
CA PRO A 153 -28.82 -21.36 23.64
C PRO A 153 -29.90 -20.34 23.27
N ALA A 154 -30.36 -20.33 22.01
CA ALA A 154 -31.42 -19.44 21.56
C ALA A 154 -32.79 -19.86 22.14
N ALA A 155 -33.07 -21.16 22.24
CA ALA A 155 -34.28 -21.63 22.93
C ALA A 155 -34.24 -21.32 24.44
N LYS A 156 -33.07 -21.49 25.08
CA LYS A 156 -32.85 -21.16 26.49
C LYS A 156 -33.05 -19.67 26.78
N LEU A 157 -32.57 -18.81 25.88
CA LEU A 157 -32.78 -17.37 25.95
C LEU A 157 -34.26 -17.00 25.86
N GLY A 158 -34.98 -17.55 24.88
CA GLY A 158 -36.42 -17.33 24.73
C GLY A 158 -37.20 -17.76 25.97
N LEU A 159 -36.86 -18.93 26.54
CA LEU A 159 -37.45 -19.40 27.79
C LEU A 159 -37.14 -18.45 28.96
N ALA A 160 -35.93 -17.90 29.05
CA ALA A 160 -35.58 -16.93 30.08
C ALA A 160 -36.40 -15.64 29.99
N LEU A 161 -36.64 -15.14 28.77
CA LEU A 161 -37.49 -13.98 28.51
C LEU A 161 -38.94 -14.24 28.90
N ILE A 162 -39.53 -15.36 28.46
CA ILE A 162 -40.89 -15.76 28.82
C ILE A 162 -41.06 -15.85 30.34
N ARG A 163 -40.12 -16.48 31.05
CA ARG A 163 -40.17 -16.58 32.52
C ARG A 163 -40.04 -15.21 33.19
N SER A 164 -39.30 -14.28 32.60
CA SER A 164 -39.20 -12.90 33.07
C SER A 164 -40.55 -12.19 32.96
N ASP A 165 -41.23 -12.32 31.82
CA ASP A 165 -42.51 -11.64 31.55
C ASP A 165 -43.66 -12.22 32.38
N GLN A 166 -43.63 -13.52 32.67
CA GLN A 166 -44.52 -14.20 33.63
C GLN A 166 -44.27 -13.79 35.10
N GLY A 167 -43.31 -12.90 35.37
CA GLY A 167 -42.94 -12.50 36.73
C GLY A 167 -42.13 -13.54 37.52
N ARG A 168 -41.74 -14.66 36.89
CA ARG A 168 -40.91 -15.74 37.48
C ARG A 168 -39.43 -15.37 37.45
N ARG A 169 -39.08 -14.25 38.08
CA ARG A 169 -37.72 -13.67 38.06
C ARG A 169 -36.61 -14.64 38.48
N GLN A 170 -36.85 -15.51 39.47
CA GLN A 170 -35.83 -16.47 39.92
C GLN A 170 -35.49 -17.51 38.85
N ASP A 171 -36.48 -17.97 38.08
CA ASP A 171 -36.27 -18.96 37.04
C ASP A 171 -35.60 -18.33 35.82
N ALA A 172 -36.02 -17.11 35.44
CA ALA A 172 -35.35 -16.32 34.42
C ALA A 172 -33.87 -16.08 34.76
N ALA A 173 -33.58 -15.67 36.00
CA ALA A 173 -32.20 -15.43 36.45
C ALA A 173 -31.31 -16.69 36.37
N ARG A 174 -31.87 -17.87 36.68
CA ARG A 174 -31.12 -19.14 36.56
C ARG A 174 -30.78 -19.47 35.12
N LEU A 175 -31.73 -19.30 34.19
CA LEU A 175 -31.52 -19.55 32.77
C LEU A 175 -30.49 -18.58 32.18
N LEU A 176 -30.58 -17.28 32.52
CA LEU A 176 -29.58 -16.29 32.11
C LEU A 176 -28.21 -16.59 32.70
N LEU A 177 -28.12 -16.98 33.97
CA LEU A 177 -26.84 -17.34 34.60
C LEU A 177 -26.18 -18.55 33.92
N ASP A 178 -26.98 -19.51 33.48
CA ASP A 178 -26.49 -20.66 32.73
C ASP A 178 -25.91 -20.23 31.38
N LEU A 179 -26.62 -19.38 30.62
CA LEU A 179 -26.12 -18.78 29.36
C LEU A 179 -24.82 -17.99 29.55
N VAL A 180 -24.71 -17.22 30.64
CA VAL A 180 -23.48 -16.47 30.96
C VAL A 180 -22.29 -17.40 31.18
N ARG A 181 -22.53 -18.62 31.66
CA ARG A 181 -21.47 -19.60 31.95
C ARG A 181 -21.13 -20.45 30.74
N THR A 182 -22.12 -20.87 29.95
CA THR A 182 -21.93 -21.77 28.80
C THR A 182 -21.56 -21.03 27.53
N ASP A 183 -22.01 -19.80 27.36
CA ASP A 183 -21.98 -19.07 26.09
C ASP A 183 -21.30 -17.68 26.19
N ALA A 184 -20.38 -17.50 27.15
CA ALA A 184 -19.77 -16.22 27.53
C ALA A 184 -19.12 -15.41 26.38
N GLY A 185 -18.68 -16.07 25.31
CA GLY A 185 -18.07 -15.44 24.12
C GLY A 185 -19.05 -15.12 22.99
N SER A 186 -20.32 -15.47 23.13
CA SER A 186 -21.37 -15.22 22.13
C SER A 186 -22.16 -13.95 22.44
N LEU A 187 -22.85 -13.42 21.43
CA LEU A 187 -23.76 -12.28 21.59
C LEU A 187 -24.88 -12.58 22.62
N ILE A 188 -25.39 -13.81 22.64
CA ILE A 188 -26.38 -14.29 23.62
C ILE A 188 -25.82 -14.24 25.04
N GLY A 189 -24.61 -14.74 25.25
CA GLY A 189 -24.00 -14.79 26.58
C GLY A 189 -23.66 -13.39 27.12
N VAL A 190 -23.14 -12.51 26.26
CA VAL A 190 -22.85 -11.11 26.63
C VAL A 190 -24.13 -10.37 26.99
N TRP A 191 -25.17 -10.47 26.16
CA TRP A 191 -26.47 -9.85 26.42
C TRP A 191 -27.13 -10.43 27.69
N SER A 192 -27.09 -11.75 27.87
CA SER A 192 -27.64 -12.42 29.06
C SER A 192 -26.96 -11.96 30.35
N ARG A 193 -25.65 -11.65 30.30
CA ARG A 193 -24.90 -11.14 31.44
C ARG A 193 -25.40 -9.77 31.86
N ASP A 194 -25.60 -8.88 30.89
CA ASP A 194 -26.09 -7.53 31.15
C ASP A 194 -27.53 -7.56 31.68
N ARG A 195 -28.39 -8.39 31.06
CA ARG A 195 -29.77 -8.61 31.52
C ARG A 195 -29.84 -9.17 32.94
N LEU A 196 -28.99 -10.14 33.26
CA LEU A 196 -28.91 -10.71 34.60
C LEU A 196 -28.42 -9.66 35.62
N ALA A 197 -27.42 -8.84 35.26
CA ALA A 197 -26.93 -7.76 36.11
C ALA A 197 -28.04 -6.74 36.40
N ALA A 198 -28.80 -6.34 35.39
CA ALA A 198 -29.94 -5.44 35.52
C ALA A 198 -31.04 -6.05 36.40
N MET A 199 -31.33 -7.35 36.24
CA MET A 199 -32.35 -8.06 37.03
C MET A 199 -31.97 -8.19 38.52
N LEU A 200 -30.68 -8.38 38.81
CA LEU A 200 -30.16 -8.54 40.17
C LEU A 200 -29.78 -7.20 40.84
N GLY A 201 -29.61 -6.13 40.07
CA GLY A 201 -29.12 -4.83 40.55
C GLY A 201 -27.64 -4.85 40.94
N THR A 202 -26.89 -5.88 40.54
CA THR A 202 -25.47 -6.06 40.87
C THR A 202 -24.73 -6.61 39.66
N PRO A 203 -23.49 -6.14 39.40
CA PRO A 203 -22.69 -6.68 38.30
C PRO A 203 -22.38 -8.16 38.53
N ILE A 204 -22.43 -8.94 37.45
CA ILE A 204 -22.06 -10.36 37.51
C ILE A 204 -20.55 -10.47 37.64
N PRO A 205 -20.04 -11.13 38.69
CA PRO A 205 -18.61 -11.26 38.92
C PRO A 205 -17.95 -11.95 37.73
N MET A 206 -16.74 -11.50 37.38
CA MET A 206 -15.92 -12.18 36.39
C MET A 206 -15.60 -13.59 36.90
N THR A 207 -15.46 -14.53 35.97
CA THR A 207 -14.92 -15.86 36.29
C THR A 207 -13.45 -15.73 36.69
N ASP A 208 -12.93 -16.67 37.49
CA ASP A 208 -11.51 -16.67 37.88
C ASP A 208 -10.57 -16.63 36.67
N GLU A 209 -10.97 -17.25 35.57
CA GLU A 209 -10.24 -17.20 34.30
C GLU A 209 -10.25 -15.79 33.67
N ALA A 210 -11.40 -15.13 33.64
CA ALA A 210 -11.50 -13.76 33.16
C ALA A 210 -10.69 -12.78 34.03
N VAL A 211 -10.71 -12.95 35.36
CA VAL A 211 -9.89 -12.14 36.27
C VAL A 211 -8.40 -12.32 35.96
N ARG A 212 -7.92 -13.57 35.85
CA ARG A 212 -6.51 -13.83 35.48
C ARG A 212 -6.15 -13.25 34.12
N MET A 213 -7.06 -13.30 33.15
CA MET A 213 -6.84 -12.72 31.82
C MET A 213 -6.75 -11.19 31.89
N THR A 214 -7.64 -10.55 32.65
CA THR A 214 -7.59 -9.10 32.88
C THR A 214 -6.28 -8.70 33.57
N GLU A 215 -5.83 -9.44 34.59
CA GLU A 215 -4.54 -9.18 35.24
C GLU A 215 -3.35 -9.29 34.28
N LEU A 216 -3.39 -10.24 33.34
CA LEU A 216 -2.37 -10.38 32.29
C LEU A 216 -2.42 -9.23 31.27
N ILE A 217 -3.63 -8.78 30.89
CA ILE A 217 -3.81 -7.64 29.99
C ILE A 217 -3.36 -6.35 30.66
N ASP A 218 -3.70 -6.14 31.93
CA ASP A 218 -3.31 -4.97 32.72
C ASP A 218 -1.79 -4.90 32.97
N ALA A 219 -1.10 -6.04 32.86
CA ALA A 219 0.36 -6.09 32.88
C ALA A 219 1.01 -5.56 31.59
N ILE A 220 0.27 -5.47 30.48
CA ILE A 220 0.74 -4.84 29.24
C ILE A 220 0.76 -3.32 29.48
N PRO A 221 1.92 -2.65 29.32
CA PRO A 221 1.98 -1.21 29.47
C PRO A 221 0.99 -0.48 28.55
N THR A 222 0.19 0.44 29.09
CA THR A 222 -0.80 1.24 28.34
C THR A 222 -0.22 2.04 27.16
N ALA A 223 1.11 2.19 27.09
CA ALA A 223 1.80 2.74 25.93
C ALA A 223 1.55 1.90 24.66
N PHE A 224 1.41 0.58 24.78
CA PHE A 224 1.15 -0.32 23.65
C PHE A 224 -0.22 -0.10 23.00
N ASP A 225 -1.24 0.26 23.79
CA ASP A 225 -2.57 0.55 23.25
C ASP A 225 -2.55 1.74 22.29
N ARG A 226 -1.55 2.63 22.42
CA ARG A 226 -1.42 3.83 21.59
C ARG A 226 -0.63 3.59 20.32
N TYR A 227 0.21 2.56 20.26
CA TYR A 227 1.07 2.31 19.10
C TYR A 227 0.32 2.05 17.78
N PRO A 228 -0.82 1.33 17.77
CA PRO A 228 -1.61 1.20 16.55
C PRO A 228 -2.19 2.54 16.05
N SER A 229 -2.46 3.47 16.96
CA SER A 229 -3.02 4.79 16.63
C SER A 229 -1.95 5.84 16.31
N ASP A 230 -0.79 5.77 16.97
CA ASP A 230 0.38 6.61 16.68
C ASP A 230 1.67 5.78 16.74
N PRO A 231 2.07 5.15 15.63
CA PRO A 231 3.31 4.38 15.50
C PRO A 231 4.58 5.12 15.93
N ARG A 232 4.59 6.46 15.80
CA ARG A 232 5.75 7.30 16.10
C ARG A 232 6.18 7.24 17.57
N LEU A 233 5.26 6.84 18.45
CA LEU A 233 5.53 6.63 19.88
C LEU A 233 6.41 5.40 20.14
N ALA A 234 6.43 4.44 19.22
CA ALA A 234 7.28 3.25 19.31
C ALA A 234 8.54 3.41 18.45
N PHE A 235 8.39 3.98 17.26
CA PHE A 235 9.44 3.99 16.24
C PHE A 235 9.30 5.20 15.33
N SER A 236 10.39 5.91 15.06
CA SER A 236 10.41 6.97 14.07
C SER A 236 11.47 6.75 13.00
N ILE A 237 11.20 7.33 11.84
CA ILE A 237 12.13 7.39 10.73
C ILE A 237 12.31 8.83 10.28
N ASP A 238 13.56 9.20 10.00
CA ASP A 238 13.92 10.43 9.31
C ASP A 238 14.73 10.08 8.06
N VAL A 239 14.48 10.81 6.97
CA VAL A 239 15.26 10.74 5.74
C VAL A 239 15.83 12.12 5.49
N GLU A 240 17.13 12.28 5.74
CA GLU A 240 17.77 13.58 5.62
C GLU A 240 18.89 13.55 4.58
N PRO A 241 19.01 14.60 3.76
CA PRO A 241 20.19 14.73 2.93
C PRO A 241 21.41 14.99 3.79
N ARG A 242 22.52 14.30 3.50
CA ARG A 242 23.79 14.55 4.17
C ARG A 242 24.31 15.95 3.85
N ILE A 243 24.13 16.37 2.60
CA ILE A 243 24.45 17.70 2.10
C ILE A 243 23.28 18.14 1.21
N GLU A 244 22.78 19.36 1.44
CA GLU A 244 21.61 19.89 0.71
C GLU A 244 21.95 20.41 -0.68
N THR A 245 23.21 20.74 -0.94
CA THR A 245 23.67 21.27 -2.22
C THR A 245 24.92 20.53 -2.66
N VAL A 246 24.87 19.94 -3.85
CA VAL A 246 25.95 19.12 -4.41
C VAL A 246 26.26 19.57 -5.83
N SER A 247 27.52 19.43 -6.23
CA SER A 247 27.94 19.77 -7.59
C SER A 247 27.41 18.72 -8.58
N PRO A 248 27.39 19.04 -9.89
CA PRO A 248 27.21 18.02 -10.90
C PRO A 248 28.22 16.88 -10.69
N TYR A 249 27.73 15.66 -10.75
CA TYR A 249 28.56 14.46 -10.59
C TYR A 249 29.07 14.13 -9.18
N ASP A 250 28.73 14.90 -8.16
CA ASP A 250 28.93 14.51 -6.76
C ASP A 250 27.92 13.46 -6.28
N PRO A 251 28.25 12.61 -5.28
CA PRO A 251 27.30 11.67 -4.66
C PRO A 251 26.09 12.39 -4.04
N VAL A 252 24.90 11.78 -4.13
CA VAL A 252 23.66 12.31 -3.53
C VAL A 252 23.23 11.38 -2.41
N ILE A 253 23.82 11.61 -1.22
CA ILE A 253 23.67 10.71 -0.07
C ILE A 253 22.51 11.17 0.82
N LEU A 254 21.58 10.25 1.05
CA LEU A 254 20.57 10.33 2.09
C LEU A 254 21.03 9.54 3.33
N ASP A 255 20.92 10.15 4.49
CA ASP A 255 21.07 9.49 5.78
C ASP A 255 19.66 9.09 6.27
N ILE A 256 19.37 7.80 6.21
CA ILE A 256 18.13 7.20 6.69
C ILE A 256 18.33 6.87 8.17
N LYS A 257 17.66 7.60 9.05
CA LYS A 257 17.76 7.44 10.50
C LYS A 257 16.55 6.67 11.01
N LEU A 258 16.80 5.58 11.72
CA LEU A 258 15.78 4.81 12.39
C LEU A 258 15.97 4.96 13.89
N MET A 259 14.90 5.28 14.63
CA MET A 259 14.97 5.47 16.08
C MET A 259 13.89 4.66 16.79
N ASN A 260 14.34 3.84 17.74
CA ASN A 260 13.46 3.14 18.67
C ASN A 260 13.11 4.07 19.84
N HIS A 261 11.84 4.35 20.08
CA HIS A 261 11.35 5.10 21.24
C HIS A 261 10.77 4.20 22.33
N ALA A 262 10.66 2.91 22.05
CA ALA A 262 10.11 1.93 22.98
C ALA A 262 11.12 1.55 24.08
N PRO A 263 10.64 1.19 25.28
CA PRO A 263 11.49 0.71 26.37
C PRO A 263 12.01 -0.73 26.16
N MET A 264 11.78 -1.33 24.99
CA MET A 264 12.12 -2.71 24.66
C MET A 264 12.83 -2.76 23.30
N PRO A 265 13.62 -3.82 23.03
CA PRO A 265 14.26 -3.97 21.73
C PRO A 265 13.22 -4.23 20.64
N LEU A 266 13.41 -3.58 19.48
CA LEU A 266 12.60 -3.79 18.29
C LEU A 266 13.40 -4.61 17.27
N ALA A 267 12.88 -5.78 16.89
CA ALA A 267 13.51 -6.60 15.86
C ALA A 267 13.32 -6.00 14.46
N ILE A 268 14.36 -6.07 13.64
CA ILE A 268 14.30 -5.79 12.21
C ILE A 268 14.25 -7.14 11.49
N SER A 269 13.08 -7.54 11.02
CA SER A 269 12.88 -8.82 10.33
C SER A 269 11.59 -8.80 9.49
N PRO A 270 11.35 -9.77 8.59
CA PRO A 270 10.16 -9.77 7.74
C PRO A 270 8.86 -9.89 8.55
N GLU A 271 8.91 -10.52 9.73
CA GLU A 271 7.80 -10.67 10.69
C GLU A 271 7.89 -9.69 11.87
N GLY A 272 9.00 -8.97 11.99
CA GLY A 272 9.28 -8.06 13.10
C GLY A 272 8.46 -6.77 13.08
N PRO A 273 8.54 -5.98 14.17
CA PRO A 273 7.90 -4.66 14.26
C PRO A 273 8.49 -3.64 13.27
N ILE A 274 9.72 -3.84 12.81
CA ILE A 274 10.36 -3.09 11.74
C ILE A 274 10.68 -4.08 10.62
N LYS A 275 10.22 -3.82 9.40
CA LYS A 275 10.55 -4.62 8.23
C LYS A 275 11.95 -4.29 7.74
N GLU A 276 12.61 -5.28 7.14
CA GLU A 276 13.98 -5.15 6.61
C GLU A 276 14.02 -4.23 5.38
N LEU A 277 12.90 -4.10 4.67
CA LEU A 277 12.82 -3.31 3.46
C LEU A 277 12.09 -2.00 3.70
N MET A 278 12.66 -0.94 3.15
CA MET A 278 12.09 0.40 3.11
C MET A 278 11.85 0.82 1.67
N LEU A 279 10.82 1.63 1.44
CA LEU A 279 10.57 2.26 0.16
C LEU A 279 11.06 3.72 0.17
N LEU A 280 11.73 4.14 -0.89
CA LEU A 280 12.02 5.53 -1.20
C LEU A 280 11.33 5.93 -2.51
N GLU A 281 10.59 7.03 -2.48
CA GLU A 281 9.91 7.63 -3.62
C GLU A 281 10.56 8.96 -3.95
N PRO A 282 11.61 8.97 -4.79
CA PRO A 282 12.23 10.20 -5.21
C PRO A 282 11.43 10.87 -6.33
N ILE A 283 11.35 12.20 -6.26
CA ILE A 283 10.83 13.07 -7.30
C ILE A 283 12.00 13.94 -7.77
N VAL A 284 12.34 13.83 -9.05
CA VAL A 284 13.39 14.64 -9.67
C VAL A 284 12.73 15.76 -10.47
N GLN A 285 13.03 16.99 -10.11
CA GLN A 285 12.53 18.19 -10.76
C GLN A 285 13.68 18.93 -11.43
N THR A 286 13.63 18.99 -12.76
CA THR A 286 14.55 19.81 -13.57
C THR A 286 13.82 21.08 -14.02
N PRO A 287 14.48 22.25 -14.06
CA PRO A 287 13.85 23.49 -14.51
C PRO A 287 13.24 23.36 -15.93
N HIS A 288 11.99 23.81 -16.06
CA HIS A 288 11.19 23.78 -17.31
C HIS A 288 10.84 22.38 -17.83
N GLU A 289 11.00 21.35 -16.99
CA GLU A 289 10.61 19.97 -17.29
C GLU A 289 9.54 19.51 -16.28
N ILE A 290 8.71 18.56 -16.70
CA ILE A 290 7.71 17.97 -15.81
C ILE A 290 8.45 17.13 -14.75
N PRO A 291 8.12 17.26 -13.44
CA PRO A 291 8.72 16.44 -12.42
C PRO A 291 8.59 14.95 -12.74
N MET A 292 9.71 14.24 -12.68
CA MET A 292 9.77 12.81 -12.93
C MET A 292 9.76 12.06 -11.61
N SER A 293 8.74 11.22 -11.44
CA SER A 293 8.68 10.18 -10.42
C SER A 293 8.57 8.86 -11.18
N LEU A 294 9.61 8.02 -11.11
CA LEU A 294 9.62 6.69 -11.74
C LEU A 294 9.29 5.63 -10.69
N THR A 295 9.82 4.41 -10.86
CA THR A 295 9.63 3.30 -9.93
C THR A 295 10.25 3.66 -8.57
N PRO A 296 9.55 3.38 -7.45
CA PRO A 296 10.13 3.51 -6.13
C PRO A 296 11.39 2.66 -5.98
N ILE A 297 12.30 3.11 -5.12
CA ILE A 297 13.55 2.44 -4.81
C ILE A 297 13.34 1.65 -3.52
N VAL A 298 13.70 0.37 -3.53
CA VAL A 298 13.70 -0.46 -2.32
C VAL A 298 15.09 -0.41 -1.70
N VAL A 299 15.15 -0.07 -0.42
CA VAL A 299 16.37 0.00 0.37
C VAL A 299 16.34 -1.07 1.45
N ASP A 300 17.44 -1.80 1.57
CA ASP A 300 17.64 -2.78 2.63
C ASP A 300 18.17 -2.10 3.90
N LEU A 301 17.46 -2.29 5.01
CA LEU A 301 17.80 -1.83 6.35
C LEU A 301 18.59 -2.89 7.15
N GLY A 302 18.72 -4.12 6.61
CA GLY A 302 19.16 -5.37 7.23
C GLY A 302 20.64 -5.48 7.63
N GLY A 303 21.33 -4.35 7.83
CA GLY A 303 22.66 -4.36 8.45
C GLY A 303 22.65 -4.77 9.93
N ARG A 304 21.47 -4.78 10.58
CA ARG A 304 21.31 -5.04 12.03
C ARG A 304 19.99 -5.78 12.31
N LEU A 305 20.04 -6.82 13.15
CA LEU A 305 18.87 -7.69 13.44
C LEU A 305 17.87 -7.08 14.45
N ARG A 306 18.29 -6.07 15.21
CA ARG A 306 17.44 -5.38 16.21
C ARG A 306 17.97 -3.99 16.54
N LEU A 307 17.07 -3.12 17.01
CA LEU A 307 17.34 -1.86 17.68
C LEU A 307 17.08 -2.02 19.17
N GLU A 308 18.09 -1.74 20.00
CA GLU A 308 17.93 -1.72 21.45
C GLU A 308 16.98 -0.59 21.90
N PRO A 309 16.44 -0.63 23.13
CA PRO A 309 15.63 0.46 23.66
C PRO A 309 16.32 1.81 23.51
N TYR A 310 15.61 2.81 22.98
CA TYR A 310 16.12 4.18 22.78
C TYR A 310 17.32 4.30 21.82
N GLU A 311 17.65 3.24 21.10
CA GLU A 311 18.74 3.23 20.14
C GLU A 311 18.31 3.83 18.81
N HIS A 312 19.27 4.44 18.12
CA HIS A 312 19.11 4.84 16.73
C HIS A 312 20.22 4.25 15.85
N ILE A 313 19.93 4.09 14.56
CA ILE A 313 20.91 3.78 13.53
C ILE A 313 20.78 4.75 12.38
N THR A 314 21.87 4.91 11.62
CA THR A 314 21.88 5.71 10.39
C THR A 314 22.42 4.87 9.26
N ILE A 315 21.65 4.76 8.19
CA ILE A 315 21.96 3.99 7.00
C ILE A 315 22.17 4.97 5.85
N PRO A 316 23.40 5.11 5.34
CA PRO A 316 23.66 5.98 4.21
C PRO A 316 23.24 5.31 2.90
N PHE A 317 22.50 6.03 2.07
CA PHE A 317 22.08 5.56 0.76
C PHE A 317 22.38 6.61 -0.31
N ASP A 318 23.18 6.24 -1.32
CA ASP A 318 23.46 7.13 -2.45
C ASP A 318 22.43 6.95 -3.55
N LEU A 319 21.57 7.96 -3.74
CA LEU A 319 20.53 7.97 -4.76
C LEU A 319 21.10 7.80 -6.17
N ARG A 320 22.35 8.18 -6.42
CA ARG A 320 22.93 8.13 -7.77
C ARG A 320 23.29 6.73 -8.24
N THR A 321 23.28 5.76 -7.34
CA THR A 321 23.38 4.33 -7.69
C THR A 321 22.11 3.78 -8.34
N THR A 322 21.05 4.59 -8.43
CA THR A 322 19.74 4.23 -8.99
C THR A 322 19.43 5.05 -10.24
N TRP A 323 18.21 4.88 -10.79
CA TRP A 323 17.73 5.66 -11.94
C TRP A 323 17.77 7.19 -11.72
N VAL A 324 17.75 7.66 -10.48
CA VAL A 324 17.90 9.08 -10.14
C VAL A 324 19.22 9.62 -10.69
N GLY A 325 20.31 8.85 -10.55
CA GLY A 325 21.62 9.22 -11.11
C GLY A 325 21.58 9.45 -12.61
N SER A 326 20.94 8.54 -13.35
CA SER A 326 20.78 8.64 -14.81
C SER A 326 19.99 9.88 -15.23
N LEU A 327 18.98 10.30 -14.45
CA LEU A 327 18.23 11.54 -14.73
C LEU A 327 19.05 12.79 -14.42
N LEU A 328 19.76 12.83 -13.30
CA LEU A 328 20.64 13.94 -12.95
C LEU A 328 21.73 14.14 -14.01
N ASN A 329 22.28 13.05 -14.54
CA ASN A 329 23.30 13.07 -15.58
C ASN A 329 22.81 13.61 -16.93
N ARG A 330 21.50 13.69 -17.19
CA ARG A 330 20.94 14.23 -18.44
C ARG A 330 20.90 15.76 -18.46
N SER A 331 20.92 16.40 -17.29
CA SER A 331 20.72 17.84 -17.16
C SER A 331 21.80 18.55 -16.31
N PRO A 332 23.11 18.27 -16.50
CA PRO A 332 24.18 18.83 -15.66
C PRO A 332 24.36 20.35 -15.83
N VAL A 333 23.85 20.93 -16.93
CA VAL A 333 23.91 22.39 -17.16
C VAL A 333 22.80 23.13 -16.42
N LYS A 334 21.59 22.56 -16.37
CA LYS A 334 20.43 23.20 -15.72
C LYS A 334 20.40 22.97 -14.21
N GLY A 335 20.98 21.86 -13.76
CA GLY A 335 20.79 21.37 -12.39
C GLY A 335 19.40 20.76 -12.19
N SER A 336 19.19 20.17 -11.03
CA SER A 336 17.94 19.51 -10.66
C SER A 336 17.72 19.57 -9.15
N THR A 337 16.48 19.49 -8.72
CA THR A 337 16.12 19.30 -7.31
C THR A 337 15.56 17.90 -7.12
N VAL A 338 16.04 17.20 -6.09
CA VAL A 338 15.56 15.87 -5.70
C VAL A 338 14.84 15.98 -4.37
N LEU A 339 13.57 15.59 -4.34
CA LEU A 339 12.80 15.40 -3.10
C LEU A 339 12.61 13.91 -2.90
N THR A 340 12.67 13.40 -1.68
CA THR A 340 12.49 11.97 -1.42
C THR A 340 11.55 11.74 -0.27
N THR A 341 10.52 10.93 -0.50
CA THR A 341 9.64 10.42 0.54
C THR A 341 10.06 9.01 0.89
N GLY A 342 10.19 8.70 2.18
CA GLY A 342 10.53 7.39 2.69
C GLY A 342 9.37 6.74 3.43
N ILE A 343 9.14 5.45 3.18
CA ILE A 343 8.08 4.67 3.81
C ILE A 343 8.66 3.38 4.41
N VAL A 344 8.53 3.21 5.73
CA VAL A 344 8.87 1.96 6.44
C VAL A 344 7.62 1.14 6.72
N ASN A 345 7.79 -0.18 6.77
CA ASN A 345 6.72 -1.16 6.89
C ASN A 345 5.63 -0.92 5.82
N PHE A 346 6.06 -0.59 4.60
CA PHE A 346 5.13 -0.26 3.53
C PHE A 346 4.27 -1.47 3.16
N ARG A 347 3.04 -1.19 2.76
CA ARG A 347 2.13 -2.15 2.13
C ARG A 347 1.76 -1.65 0.75
N VAL A 348 1.54 -2.60 -0.15
CA VAL A 348 0.99 -2.34 -1.47
C VAL A 348 -0.52 -2.15 -1.31
N SER A 349 -1.02 -0.99 -1.71
CA SER A 349 -2.47 -0.76 -1.77
C SER A 349 -3.07 -1.48 -2.97
N ASN A 350 -4.28 -2.00 -2.81
CA ASN A 350 -5.07 -2.53 -3.93
C ASN A 350 -5.62 -1.41 -4.82
N GLN A 351 -5.49 -0.14 -4.41
CA GLN A 351 -5.85 1.01 -5.22
C GLN A 351 -4.71 1.40 -6.16
N THR A 352 -5.02 1.54 -7.43
CA THR A 352 -4.15 2.16 -8.44
C THR A 352 -4.57 3.61 -8.65
N MET A 353 -3.66 4.56 -8.51
CA MET A 353 -3.90 5.97 -8.84
C MET A 353 -3.12 6.31 -10.11
N ASN A 354 -3.81 6.77 -11.15
CA ASN A 354 -3.21 7.09 -12.46
C ASN A 354 -2.39 5.93 -13.05
N GLY A 355 -2.88 4.68 -12.92
CA GLY A 355 -2.19 3.48 -13.42
C GLY A 355 -0.94 3.08 -12.61
N ARG A 356 -0.69 3.68 -11.45
CA ARG A 356 0.45 3.36 -10.57
C ARG A 356 0.00 2.70 -9.28
N THR A 357 0.78 1.72 -8.86
CA THR A 357 0.69 1.09 -7.54
C THR A 357 0.90 2.13 -6.46
N VAL A 358 -0.05 2.27 -5.55
CA VAL A 358 0.06 3.17 -4.40
C VAL A 358 0.66 2.41 -3.23
N PHE A 359 1.68 2.97 -2.59
CA PHE A 359 2.28 2.44 -1.38
C PHE A 359 1.78 3.26 -0.18
N ALA A 360 1.53 2.57 0.93
CA ALA A 360 1.09 3.23 2.17
C ALA A 360 1.80 2.60 3.37
N PRO A 361 1.95 3.33 4.49
CA PRO A 361 2.39 2.73 5.75
C PRO A 361 1.46 1.59 6.18
N GLY A 362 2.06 0.47 6.59
CA GLY A 362 1.38 -0.65 7.24
C GLY A 362 1.29 -0.47 8.75
N LEU A 363 1.05 -1.57 9.48
CA LEU A 363 1.06 -1.55 10.94
C LEU A 363 2.45 -1.15 11.46
N LEU A 364 2.48 -0.21 12.41
CA LEU A 364 3.69 0.45 12.90
C LEU A 364 4.52 1.17 11.82
N GLY A 365 3.99 1.33 10.62
CA GLY A 365 4.64 2.04 9.53
C GLY A 365 4.62 3.55 9.71
N SER A 366 5.54 4.21 9.04
CA SER A 366 5.63 5.67 9.02
C SER A 366 6.09 6.12 7.64
N GLU A 367 5.63 7.31 7.26
CA GLU A 367 5.98 8.03 6.04
C GLU A 367 6.62 9.36 6.43
N VAL A 368 7.76 9.67 5.83
CA VAL A 368 8.48 10.92 6.05
C VAL A 368 8.99 11.48 4.72
N THR A 369 8.73 12.75 4.47
CA THR A 369 9.32 13.46 3.33
C THR A 369 10.57 14.18 3.79
N GLY A 370 11.70 13.82 3.20
CA GLY A 370 12.98 14.44 3.47
C GLY A 370 13.10 15.85 2.90
N ARG A 371 14.19 16.53 3.26
CA ARG A 371 14.53 17.84 2.71
C ARG A 371 15.00 17.70 1.26
N ALA A 372 14.75 18.73 0.46
CA ALA A 372 15.16 18.75 -0.93
C ALA A 372 16.68 18.83 -1.06
N ILE A 373 17.25 18.09 -2.01
CA ILE A 373 18.65 18.19 -2.41
C ILE A 373 18.71 18.96 -3.71
N HIS A 374 19.51 20.02 -3.75
CA HIS A 374 19.80 20.77 -4.95
C HIS A 374 21.10 20.27 -5.59
N VAL A 375 21.00 19.73 -6.79
CA VAL A 375 22.15 19.44 -7.64
C VAL A 375 22.36 20.67 -8.51
N GLU A 376 23.46 21.38 -8.28
CA GLU A 376 23.74 22.62 -8.99
C GLU A 376 23.94 22.37 -10.48
N GLY A 377 23.49 23.31 -11.29
CA GLY A 377 23.81 23.36 -12.71
C GLY A 377 25.13 24.09 -12.96
N VAL A 378 25.89 23.68 -13.97
CA VAL A 378 27.07 24.44 -14.38
C VAL A 378 26.66 25.72 -15.10
N ARG A 379 27.13 26.86 -14.62
CA ARG A 379 27.00 28.13 -15.32
C ARG A 379 27.97 28.18 -16.51
N VAL A 380 27.43 27.98 -17.70
CA VAL A 380 28.19 27.96 -18.96
C VAL A 380 28.21 29.36 -19.60
N ASP A 381 29.41 29.87 -19.87
CA ASP A 381 29.68 31.07 -20.66
C ASP A 381 30.96 30.88 -21.51
N ASP A 382 31.27 31.82 -22.40
CA ASP A 382 32.46 31.76 -23.28
C ASP A 382 33.77 31.56 -22.50
N ALA A 383 33.88 32.20 -21.32
CA ALA A 383 35.07 32.12 -20.48
C ALA A 383 35.23 30.71 -19.88
N TRP A 384 34.14 30.10 -19.42
CA TRP A 384 34.15 28.73 -18.90
C TRP A 384 34.53 27.72 -20.00
N VAL A 385 33.99 27.85 -21.21
CA VAL A 385 34.33 26.95 -22.32
C VAL A 385 35.79 27.11 -22.73
N ALA A 386 36.25 28.35 -22.89
CA ALA A 386 37.65 28.62 -23.25
C ALA A 386 38.65 28.12 -22.20
N ARG A 387 38.31 28.25 -20.90
CA ARG A 387 39.12 27.70 -19.80
C ARG A 387 39.18 26.19 -19.88
N THR A 388 38.04 25.51 -19.99
CA THR A 388 37.96 24.04 -20.10
C THR A 388 38.77 23.51 -21.28
N ILE A 389 38.70 24.20 -22.44
CA ILE A 389 39.52 23.89 -23.62
C ILE A 389 41.02 24.04 -23.34
N THR A 390 41.40 25.11 -22.65
CA THR A 390 42.81 25.40 -22.33
C THR A 390 43.36 24.37 -21.35
N ASP A 391 42.59 24.02 -20.32
CA ASP A 391 42.95 23.01 -19.33
C ASP A 391 43.09 21.63 -19.98
N ALA A 392 42.18 21.25 -20.88
CA ALA A 392 42.27 20.02 -21.67
C ALA A 392 43.55 19.95 -22.52
N ARG A 393 43.98 21.07 -23.11
CA ARG A 393 45.23 21.14 -23.89
C ARG A 393 46.49 21.02 -23.04
N SER A 394 46.44 21.41 -21.76
CA SER A 394 47.57 21.31 -20.84
C SER A 394 48.02 19.86 -20.60
N GLY A 395 47.09 18.91 -20.78
CA GLY A 395 47.34 17.46 -20.66
C GLY A 395 47.29 16.91 -19.24
N ILE A 396 47.06 17.74 -18.22
CA ILE A 396 46.81 17.28 -16.86
C ILE A 396 45.30 17.03 -16.72
N ILE A 397 44.92 15.77 -16.47
CA ILE A 397 43.52 15.36 -16.33
C ILE A 397 43.23 15.04 -14.87
N ASP A 398 42.51 15.94 -14.21
CA ASP A 398 41.95 15.74 -12.87
C ASP A 398 40.44 15.48 -12.92
N ALA A 399 39.84 15.22 -11.75
CA ALA A 399 38.42 14.92 -11.63
C ALA A 399 37.52 16.10 -12.10
N ASP A 400 37.93 17.33 -11.79
CA ASP A 400 37.20 18.54 -12.15
C ASP A 400 37.20 18.77 -13.67
N LEU A 401 38.35 18.58 -14.32
CA LEU A 401 38.45 18.65 -15.78
C LEU A 401 37.61 17.56 -16.44
N LEU A 402 37.65 16.33 -15.92
CA LEU A 402 36.84 15.22 -16.45
C LEU A 402 35.34 15.51 -16.35
N ALA A 403 34.88 16.06 -15.23
CA ALA A 403 33.52 16.55 -15.04
C ALA A 403 33.17 17.68 -16.00
N ASN A 404 34.03 18.68 -16.15
CA ASN A 404 33.82 19.80 -17.08
C ASN A 404 33.76 19.33 -18.54
N LEU A 405 34.59 18.37 -18.94
CA LEU A 405 34.54 17.75 -20.28
C LEU A 405 33.22 17.01 -20.49
N ALA A 406 32.72 16.30 -19.48
CA ALA A 406 31.43 15.65 -19.54
C ALA A 406 30.29 16.68 -19.72
N VAL A 407 30.28 17.77 -18.94
CA VAL A 407 29.32 18.87 -19.14
C VAL A 407 29.43 19.50 -20.53
N LEU A 408 30.66 19.69 -21.03
CA LEU A 408 30.90 20.27 -22.34
C LEU A 408 30.25 19.45 -23.47
N THR A 409 30.18 18.12 -23.35
CA THR A 409 29.43 17.30 -24.31
C THR A 409 27.93 17.63 -24.35
N HIS A 410 27.33 17.95 -23.21
CA HIS A 410 25.92 18.40 -23.12
C HIS A 410 25.73 19.80 -23.70
N VAL A 411 26.69 20.70 -23.47
CA VAL A 411 26.69 22.04 -24.08
C VAL A 411 26.75 21.95 -25.60
N VAL A 412 27.65 21.12 -26.14
CA VAL A 412 27.79 20.90 -27.58
C VAL A 412 26.50 20.32 -28.18
N ARG A 413 25.83 19.39 -27.48
CA ARG A 413 24.52 18.85 -27.92
C ARG A 413 23.44 19.92 -27.96
N GLN A 414 23.47 20.86 -27.02
CA GLN A 414 22.48 21.93 -26.85
C GLN A 414 22.86 23.23 -27.57
N ASN A 415 23.87 23.23 -28.45
CA ASN A 415 24.45 24.43 -29.08
C ASN A 415 23.41 25.42 -29.63
N GLN A 416 22.35 24.93 -30.29
CA GLN A 416 21.29 25.77 -30.86
C GLN A 416 20.40 26.46 -29.81
N SER A 417 20.44 26.03 -28.55
CA SER A 417 19.60 26.51 -27.44
C SER A 417 20.40 27.31 -26.40
N MET A 418 21.69 27.57 -26.64
CA MET A 418 22.59 28.29 -25.72
C MET A 418 22.91 29.71 -26.26
N PRO A 419 22.07 30.73 -26.02
CA PRO A 419 22.23 32.06 -26.62
C PRO A 419 23.44 32.87 -26.10
N LYS A 420 24.18 32.36 -25.09
CA LYS A 420 25.26 33.08 -24.40
C LYS A 420 26.67 32.56 -24.73
N VAL A 421 26.79 31.62 -25.66
CA VAL A 421 28.08 31.04 -26.04
C VAL A 421 28.28 31.16 -27.54
N ASP A 422 29.44 31.63 -27.97
CA ASP A 422 29.78 31.70 -29.40
C ASP A 422 29.85 30.27 -30.00
N SER A 423 29.07 30.05 -31.06
CA SER A 423 29.01 28.77 -31.76
C SER A 423 30.36 28.34 -32.32
N GLN A 424 31.24 29.29 -32.66
CA GLN A 424 32.60 28.99 -33.12
C GLN A 424 33.46 28.37 -32.01
N ILE A 425 33.28 28.81 -30.75
CA ILE A 425 34.00 28.27 -29.59
C ILE A 425 33.49 26.84 -29.30
N ILE A 426 32.19 26.60 -29.45
CA ILE A 426 31.59 25.27 -29.27
C ILE A 426 32.07 24.28 -30.35
N ASP A 427 32.21 24.73 -31.61
CA ASP A 427 32.71 23.85 -32.68
C ASP A 427 34.20 23.49 -32.48
N GLN A 428 35.00 24.36 -31.87
CA GLN A 428 36.37 24.05 -31.46
C GLN A 428 36.45 23.05 -30.30
N ALA A 429 35.42 22.95 -29.47
CA ALA A 429 35.39 22.03 -28.33
C ALA A 429 35.33 20.56 -28.76
N LYS A 430 34.60 20.23 -29.84
CA LYS A 430 34.40 18.86 -30.32
C LYS A 430 35.71 18.07 -30.52
N PRO A 431 36.67 18.52 -31.35
CA PRO A 431 37.92 17.78 -31.56
C PRO A 431 38.75 17.66 -30.28
N ILE A 432 38.64 18.62 -29.36
CA ILE A 432 39.41 18.65 -28.12
C ILE A 432 38.87 17.63 -27.12
N VAL A 433 37.54 17.47 -27.02
CA VAL A 433 36.93 16.42 -26.21
C VAL A 433 37.37 15.04 -26.73
N ILE A 434 37.36 14.83 -28.05
CA ILE A 434 37.76 13.55 -28.66
C ILE A 434 39.25 13.25 -28.40
N ASP A 435 40.13 14.23 -28.64
CA ASP A 435 41.58 14.10 -28.39
C ASP A 435 41.90 13.88 -26.90
N THR A 436 41.13 14.51 -26.01
CA THR A 436 41.31 14.31 -24.56
C THR A 436 40.79 12.94 -24.12
N PHE A 437 39.69 12.46 -24.70
CA PHE A 437 39.16 11.13 -24.42
C PHE A 437 40.17 10.01 -24.74
N ASP A 438 40.92 10.13 -25.83
CA ASP A 438 41.93 9.15 -26.22
C ASP A 438 43.07 9.03 -25.18
N ARG A 439 43.34 10.12 -24.45
CA ARG A 439 44.38 10.20 -23.41
C ARG A 439 43.91 9.72 -22.03
N LEU A 440 42.61 9.46 -21.84
CA LEU A 440 42.06 8.98 -20.58
C LEU A 440 42.47 7.53 -20.30
N ASP A 441 42.61 7.19 -19.02
CA ASP A 441 42.73 5.78 -18.62
C ASP A 441 41.39 5.03 -18.74
N GLU A 442 41.43 3.71 -18.62
CA GLU A 442 40.24 2.84 -18.77
C GLU A 442 39.08 3.24 -17.84
N LEU A 443 39.37 3.58 -16.58
CA LEU A 443 38.36 3.95 -15.59
C LEU A 443 37.74 5.31 -15.90
N GLN A 444 38.58 6.28 -16.26
CA GLN A 444 38.17 7.62 -16.66
C GLN A 444 37.32 7.58 -17.93
N LYS A 445 37.69 6.77 -18.93
CA LYS A 445 36.88 6.54 -20.14
C LYS A 445 35.51 5.98 -19.79
N ALA A 446 35.47 4.93 -18.97
CA ALA A 446 34.23 4.30 -18.52
C ALA A 446 33.33 5.29 -17.78
N TRP A 447 33.88 6.05 -16.83
CA TRP A 447 33.15 7.08 -16.10
C TRP A 447 32.61 8.16 -17.06
N PHE A 448 33.46 8.69 -17.94
CA PHE A 448 33.08 9.72 -18.91
C PHE A 448 31.95 9.26 -19.84
N ILE A 449 32.02 8.02 -20.32
CA ILE A 449 30.94 7.41 -21.11
C ILE A 449 29.67 7.31 -20.28
N SER A 450 29.70 7.04 -18.98
CA SER A 450 28.48 6.92 -18.17
C SER A 450 27.70 8.24 -18.03
N VAL A 451 28.38 9.40 -18.08
CA VAL A 451 27.79 10.71 -17.76
C VAL A 451 27.66 11.69 -18.93
N SER A 452 28.44 11.50 -20.02
CA SER A 452 28.50 12.41 -21.19
C SER A 452 27.18 12.55 -21.95
N ALA A 453 26.98 13.53 -22.81
CA ALA A 453 25.79 13.58 -23.65
C ALA A 453 25.77 12.42 -24.67
N GLN A 454 24.59 11.98 -25.08
CA GLN A 454 24.40 11.04 -26.19
C GLN A 454 24.07 11.79 -27.49
N GLY A 455 24.41 11.22 -28.65
CA GLY A 455 24.07 11.75 -29.98
C GLY A 455 25.23 11.64 -30.99
N GLU A 456 25.06 12.20 -32.19
CA GLU A 456 26.03 12.09 -33.29
C GLU A 456 27.44 12.58 -32.93
N MET A 457 27.53 13.56 -32.03
CA MET A 457 28.81 14.09 -31.53
C MET A 457 29.67 13.01 -30.83
N MET A 458 29.04 11.98 -30.26
CA MET A 458 29.74 10.87 -29.60
C MET A 458 30.17 9.78 -30.56
N ASN A 459 29.76 9.79 -31.84
CA ASN A 459 30.10 8.72 -32.78
C ASN A 459 31.62 8.44 -32.90
N PRO A 460 32.50 9.46 -32.94
CA PRO A 460 33.95 9.22 -32.94
C PRO A 460 34.43 8.54 -31.65
N ILE A 461 33.89 8.94 -30.49
CA ILE A 461 34.23 8.33 -29.19
C ILE A 461 33.74 6.89 -29.14
N ASN A 462 32.51 6.63 -29.61
CA ASN A 462 31.96 5.28 -29.69
C ASN A 462 32.80 4.37 -30.61
N ALA A 463 33.34 4.92 -31.71
CA ALA A 463 34.27 4.19 -32.58
C ALA A 463 35.60 3.87 -31.89
N ILE A 464 36.16 4.80 -31.11
CA ILE A 464 37.35 4.57 -30.29
C ILE A 464 37.09 3.44 -29.28
N VAL A 465 35.96 3.47 -28.57
CA VAL A 465 35.57 2.44 -27.60
C VAL A 465 35.37 1.08 -28.26
N LEU A 466 34.76 1.05 -29.45
CA LEU A 466 34.53 -0.19 -30.19
C LEU A 466 35.83 -0.84 -30.64
N GLN A 467 36.79 -0.03 -31.11
CA GLN A 467 38.08 -0.49 -31.65
C GLN A 467 39.14 -0.73 -30.56
N GLY A 468 39.00 -0.11 -29.39
CA GLY A 468 39.94 -0.28 -28.28
C GLY A 468 39.89 -1.68 -27.66
N ASP A 469 40.94 -2.05 -26.93
CA ASP A 469 41.03 -3.36 -26.25
C ASP A 469 40.47 -3.33 -24.81
N GLU A 470 40.02 -2.16 -24.34
CA GLU A 470 39.52 -1.94 -22.98
C GLU A 470 38.09 -2.48 -22.81
N ASP A 471 37.87 -3.29 -21.77
CA ASP A 471 36.59 -3.98 -21.56
C ASP A 471 35.58 -3.08 -20.83
N LEU A 472 36.02 -2.35 -19.81
CA LEU A 472 35.12 -1.58 -18.95
C LEU A 472 34.38 -0.45 -19.72
N PRO A 473 35.02 0.35 -20.58
CA PRO A 473 34.34 1.34 -21.42
C PRO A 473 33.28 0.71 -22.34
N LYS A 474 33.56 -0.47 -22.90
CA LYS A 474 32.60 -1.21 -23.75
C LYS A 474 31.39 -1.67 -22.96
N MET A 475 31.62 -2.22 -21.75
CA MET A 475 30.53 -2.65 -20.86
C MET A 475 29.64 -1.48 -20.44
N ILE A 476 30.22 -0.35 -20.05
CA ILE A 476 29.44 0.84 -19.68
C ILE A 476 28.67 1.39 -20.90
N HIS A 477 29.28 1.39 -22.09
CA HIS A 477 28.58 1.80 -23.30
C HIS A 477 27.35 0.93 -23.59
N LEU A 478 27.47 -0.40 -23.48
CA LEU A 478 26.35 -1.34 -23.65
C LEU A 478 25.21 -1.08 -22.66
N LEU A 479 25.51 -0.88 -21.38
CA LEU A 479 24.50 -0.56 -20.37
C LEU A 479 23.79 0.75 -20.68
N ARG A 480 24.57 1.74 -21.12
CA ARG A 480 24.06 3.09 -21.39
C ARG A 480 23.12 3.15 -22.59
N MET A 481 23.28 2.25 -23.55
CA MET A 481 22.38 2.13 -24.69
C MET A 481 20.92 1.92 -24.26
N LEU A 482 20.67 1.19 -23.16
CA LEU A 482 19.32 0.93 -22.64
C LEU A 482 18.60 2.15 -22.06
N GLU A 483 19.33 3.20 -21.66
CA GLU A 483 18.72 4.33 -20.94
C GLU A 483 17.93 5.29 -21.85
N LEU A 484 18.27 5.37 -23.14
CA LEU A 484 17.91 6.50 -24.00
C LEU A 484 17.61 6.14 -25.47
N GLY A 485 17.88 4.91 -25.91
CA GLY A 485 17.60 4.47 -27.28
C GLY A 485 16.15 4.05 -27.48
N ARG A 486 15.60 4.24 -28.70
CA ARG A 486 14.39 3.52 -29.05
C ARG A 486 14.73 2.03 -29.14
N PRO A 487 13.93 1.13 -28.54
CA PRO A 487 14.27 -0.29 -28.45
C PRO A 487 14.56 -0.96 -29.81
N ASP A 488 13.91 -0.51 -30.88
CA ASP A 488 14.11 -0.95 -32.26
C ASP A 488 15.44 -0.50 -32.87
N GLU A 489 15.85 0.74 -32.62
CA GLU A 489 17.16 1.28 -33.06
C GLU A 489 18.32 0.61 -32.32
N LEU A 490 18.10 0.15 -31.08
CA LEU A 490 19.10 -0.58 -30.30
C LEU A 490 19.45 -1.93 -30.89
N LEU A 491 18.45 -2.69 -31.34
CA LEU A 491 18.64 -4.05 -31.89
C LEU A 491 19.40 -4.05 -33.22
N THR A 492 19.39 -2.93 -33.94
CA THR A 492 20.12 -2.76 -35.21
C THR A 492 21.47 -2.05 -35.04
N ASN A 493 21.83 -1.68 -33.81
CA ASN A 493 23.02 -0.91 -33.55
C ASN A 493 24.31 -1.72 -33.82
N PRO A 494 25.25 -1.22 -34.66
CA PRO A 494 26.49 -1.93 -34.98
C PRO A 494 27.35 -2.29 -33.77
N PHE A 495 27.31 -1.48 -32.70
CA PHE A 495 28.05 -1.75 -31.47
C PHE A 495 27.51 -2.97 -30.72
N LEU A 496 26.19 -3.11 -30.64
CA LEU A 496 25.56 -4.28 -30.02
C LEU A 496 25.85 -5.55 -30.82
N LEU A 497 25.67 -5.49 -32.15
CA LEU A 497 25.89 -6.62 -33.05
C LEU A 497 27.34 -7.12 -33.07
N SER A 498 28.30 -6.21 -32.95
CA SER A 498 29.72 -6.57 -32.82
C SER A 498 30.03 -7.15 -31.43
N SER A 499 29.44 -6.60 -30.37
CA SER A 499 29.61 -7.10 -28.99
C SER A 499 29.05 -8.51 -28.79
N LEU A 500 27.94 -8.87 -29.45
CA LEU A 500 27.39 -10.23 -29.48
C LEU A 500 28.35 -11.27 -30.11
N ARG A 501 29.25 -10.81 -30.98
CA ARG A 501 30.27 -11.64 -31.64
C ARG A 501 31.63 -11.54 -30.97
N SER A 502 31.72 -10.87 -29.81
CA SER A 502 32.98 -10.72 -29.08
C SER A 502 33.50 -12.06 -28.58
N ASP A 503 34.81 -12.26 -28.67
CA ASP A 503 35.51 -13.38 -28.03
C ASP A 503 35.59 -13.22 -26.50
N ASN A 504 35.34 -12.01 -25.98
CA ASN A 504 35.26 -11.76 -24.54
C ASN A 504 33.89 -12.18 -23.99
N LEU A 505 33.89 -13.22 -23.15
CA LEU A 505 32.68 -13.78 -22.57
C LEU A 505 31.85 -12.76 -21.77
N ARG A 506 32.47 -11.83 -21.04
CA ARG A 506 31.74 -10.84 -20.23
C ARG A 506 31.01 -9.83 -21.10
N ILE A 507 31.68 -9.34 -22.15
CA ILE A 507 31.08 -8.40 -23.11
C ILE A 507 29.94 -9.08 -23.86
N LYS A 508 30.15 -10.32 -24.30
CA LYS A 508 29.13 -11.11 -24.99
C LYS A 508 27.90 -11.35 -24.11
N GLN A 509 28.08 -11.81 -22.88
CA GLN A 509 26.97 -12.04 -21.94
C GLN A 509 26.18 -10.76 -21.63
N LEU A 510 26.89 -9.64 -21.45
CA LEU A 510 26.23 -8.35 -21.24
C LEU A 510 25.47 -7.89 -22.49
N ALA A 511 26.03 -8.09 -23.69
CA ALA A 511 25.36 -7.77 -24.94
C ALA A 511 24.12 -8.64 -25.16
N GLU A 512 24.17 -9.94 -24.86
CA GLU A 512 23.01 -10.85 -24.89
C GLU A 512 21.92 -10.36 -23.92
N TRP A 513 22.30 -9.93 -22.72
CA TRP A 513 21.35 -9.37 -21.75
C TRP A 513 20.72 -8.05 -22.24
N VAL A 514 21.52 -7.14 -22.81
CA VAL A 514 21.04 -5.88 -23.40
C VAL A 514 20.08 -6.16 -24.56
N GLU A 515 20.40 -7.11 -25.44
CA GLU A 515 19.54 -7.53 -26.55
C GLU A 515 18.20 -8.06 -26.04
N GLN A 516 18.21 -8.99 -25.08
CA GLN A 516 16.99 -9.54 -24.47
C GLN A 516 16.16 -8.45 -23.81
N ARG A 517 16.79 -7.51 -23.10
CA ARG A 517 16.08 -6.40 -22.46
C ARG A 517 15.46 -5.47 -23.49
N ALA A 518 16.15 -5.17 -24.58
CA ALA A 518 15.61 -4.37 -25.68
C ALA A 518 14.44 -5.06 -26.38
N GLN A 519 14.53 -6.38 -26.64
CA GLN A 519 13.41 -7.18 -27.20
C GLN A 519 12.17 -7.12 -26.29
N PHE A 520 12.34 -7.34 -24.99
CA PHE A 520 11.26 -7.24 -24.03
C PHE A 520 10.61 -5.84 -24.02
N MET A 521 11.41 -4.78 -24.14
CA MET A 521 10.89 -3.41 -24.24
C MET A 521 10.06 -3.20 -25.52
N VAL A 522 10.50 -3.74 -26.66
CA VAL A 522 9.73 -3.71 -27.93
C VAL A 522 8.38 -4.42 -27.75
N GLU A 523 8.39 -5.64 -27.21
CA GLU A 523 7.18 -6.44 -26.97
C GLU A 523 6.21 -5.68 -26.06
N SER A 524 6.69 -5.14 -24.94
CA SER A 524 5.86 -4.38 -23.99
C SER A 524 5.24 -3.11 -24.60
N GLU A 525 5.93 -2.44 -25.52
CA GLU A 525 5.41 -1.25 -26.19
C GLU A 525 4.39 -1.62 -27.28
N ILE A 526 4.55 -2.77 -27.93
CA ILE A 526 3.54 -3.32 -28.86
C ILE A 526 2.26 -3.68 -28.09
N ASP A 527 2.38 -4.37 -26.96
CA ASP A 527 1.25 -4.77 -26.14
C ASP A 527 0.49 -3.54 -25.62
N ARG A 528 1.22 -2.51 -25.12
CA ARG A 528 0.63 -1.25 -24.64
C ARG A 528 -0.14 -0.50 -25.73
N ARG A 529 0.41 -0.42 -26.95
CA ARG A 529 -0.27 0.24 -28.08
C ARG A 529 -1.50 -0.53 -28.55
N SER A 530 -1.47 -1.85 -28.45
CA SER A 530 -2.58 -2.74 -28.80
C SER A 530 -3.75 -2.54 -27.82
N SER A 531 -3.46 -2.45 -26.50
CA SER A 531 -4.47 -2.11 -25.48
C SER A 531 -5.04 -0.69 -25.62
N GLU A 532 -4.21 0.30 -25.95
CA GLU A 532 -4.67 1.69 -26.17
C GLU A 532 -5.57 1.81 -27.42
N GLN A 533 -5.33 0.99 -28.46
CA GLN A 533 -6.18 0.94 -29.65
C GLN A 533 -7.54 0.27 -29.38
N GLU A 534 -7.57 -0.81 -28.59
CA GLU A 534 -8.82 -1.47 -28.19
C GLU A 534 -9.72 -0.55 -27.35
N GLU A 535 -9.16 0.18 -26.37
CA GLU A 535 -9.90 1.18 -25.58
C GLU A 535 -10.45 2.31 -26.46
N SER A 536 -9.67 2.81 -27.42
CA SER A 536 -10.13 3.86 -28.36
C SER A 536 -11.23 3.40 -29.33
N SER A 537 -11.29 2.10 -29.63
CA SER A 537 -12.29 1.51 -30.53
C SER A 537 -13.61 1.14 -29.84
N SER A 538 -13.59 0.97 -28.52
CA SER A 538 -14.77 0.69 -27.68
C SER A 538 -15.54 1.94 -27.22
N GLY A 539 -14.98 3.14 -27.43
CA GLY A 539 -15.57 4.44 -27.08
C GLY A 539 -16.23 5.20 -28.24
N GLY A 540 -16.46 4.54 -29.39
CA GLY A 540 -17.06 5.12 -30.60
C GLY A 540 -18.55 4.88 -30.75
#